data_AF-A0A5B0EUA6-F1
#
_entry.id   AF-A0A5B0EUA6-F1
#
_cell.length_a   1.000
_cell.length_b   1.000
_cell.length_c   1.000
_cell.angle_alpha   90.00
_cell.angle_beta   90.00
_cell.angle_gamma   90.00
#
_symmetry.space_group_name_H-M   'P 1'
#
loop_
_entity.id
_entity.type
_entity.pdbx_description
1 polymer ?
#
loop_
_entity_poly.entity_id
_entity_poly.type
_entity_poly.pdbx_seq_one_letter_code
_entity_poly.pdbx_strand_id
1 'polypeptide(L)'
;MRAHMEKYVYRFRSIDRLLGEEAKGDCPAKPGELEKLHIYFSPPSQLNDPLEGYREIYWSGDKIVWLNLFRHYLLTLAIRSWQVDGEVYGEDVPPDLVVHVSPETLEGEHRVAFDAMDKLLCSDGMIDGFVSALAKRRRKCFKPELLSYLQWLHWYILSIVFEVNHQHNLSSMSYPERPFDPGEWQRISTGIIKGIGKRLTKSQKTEAHASIAVSAAAYRINSSLIGDPKYVEYNQLITTFPPRYCESIERLMYPDWYVACFMEDASNSSIWGTYGENHTGICLKYKVSGAADNINLELYGSAGLGNKGISQTYQGMTFQKVHYNREHVEINFFTSLGNISQEKTEFWYQGVEGEYSSAGQWFLSDGHKYRDRHWKRFDLALTTKLAQWRAEQEYRIILKSHIDLSAPKDRLLKYKFKNLDGLIFGIKTPLKDKLRAIDIIKDHCRNAERKSFNFYQAYYDPETKTIGHGLLDVSMYWAGFGQTA
;
A
#
# COMPACT_ATOMS: atom_id res chain seq x y z
N MET A 1 8.22 -35.43 -26.39
CA MET A 1 7.27 -34.33 -26.15
C MET A 1 6.76 -34.46 -24.72
N ARG A 2 7.16 -33.58 -23.79
CA ARG A 2 6.48 -33.51 -22.48
C ARG A 2 5.10 -32.95 -22.75
N ALA A 3 4.05 -33.69 -22.43
CA ALA A 3 2.68 -33.19 -22.48
C ALA A 3 2.63 -31.90 -21.65
N HIS A 4 2.26 -30.78 -22.28
CA HIS A 4 1.94 -29.56 -21.55
C HIS A 4 0.70 -29.87 -20.72
N MET A 5 0.90 -30.20 -19.43
CA MET A 5 -0.20 -30.34 -18.49
C MET A 5 -0.90 -28.99 -18.39
N GLU A 6 -2.18 -28.93 -18.75
CA GLU A 6 -2.95 -27.70 -18.66
C GLU A 6 -3.07 -27.30 -17.19
N LYS A 7 -2.58 -26.10 -16.86
CA LYS A 7 -2.59 -25.58 -15.50
C LYS A 7 -3.68 -24.51 -15.38
N TYR A 8 -4.34 -24.52 -14.25
CA TYR A 8 -5.47 -23.63 -13.95
C TYR A 8 -5.20 -22.84 -12.67
N VAL A 9 -5.78 -21.65 -12.59
CA VAL A 9 -5.85 -20.84 -11.37
C VAL A 9 -7.28 -20.33 -11.19
N TYR A 10 -7.68 -20.10 -9.95
CA TYR A 10 -9.07 -19.88 -9.57
C TYR A 10 -9.26 -18.51 -8.95
N ARG A 11 -10.24 -17.73 -9.40
CA ARG A 11 -10.51 -16.38 -8.86
C ARG A 11 -11.96 -16.29 -8.41
N PHE A 12 -12.17 -16.07 -7.13
CA PHE A 12 -13.49 -15.95 -6.53
C PHE A 12 -13.99 -14.52 -6.60
N ARG A 13 -15.24 -14.33 -7.00
CA ARG A 13 -15.87 -13.00 -7.09
C ARG A 13 -17.29 -13.03 -6.54
N SER A 14 -17.63 -11.97 -5.80
CA SER A 14 -19.02 -11.65 -5.46
C SER A 14 -19.84 -11.39 -6.72
N ILE A 15 -21.15 -11.59 -6.61
CA ILE A 15 -22.06 -11.39 -7.74
C ILE A 15 -22.00 -9.96 -8.26
N ASP A 16 -22.02 -8.98 -7.34
CA ASP A 16 -22.02 -7.56 -7.70
C ASP A 16 -20.75 -7.14 -8.47
N ARG A 17 -19.58 -7.63 -8.07
CA ARG A 17 -18.32 -7.33 -8.80
C ARG A 17 -18.26 -8.04 -10.14
N LEU A 18 -18.72 -9.28 -10.20
CA LEU A 18 -18.58 -10.10 -11.40
C LEU A 18 -19.58 -9.73 -12.48
N LEU A 19 -20.86 -9.62 -12.13
CA LEU A 19 -21.95 -9.39 -13.06
C LEU A 19 -22.30 -7.91 -13.18
N GLY A 20 -21.98 -7.10 -12.16
CA GLY A 20 -22.32 -5.69 -12.12
C GLY A 20 -23.76 -5.44 -11.67
N GLU A 21 -24.21 -4.20 -11.78
CA GLU A 21 -25.52 -3.74 -11.30
C GLU A 21 -26.48 -3.55 -12.48
N GLU A 22 -27.71 -4.06 -12.34
CA GLU A 22 -28.80 -3.77 -13.29
C GLU A 22 -29.23 -2.29 -13.16
N ALA A 23 -29.80 -1.73 -14.23
CA ALA A 23 -30.36 -0.38 -14.18
C ALA A 23 -31.45 -0.28 -13.10
N LYS A 24 -31.44 0.80 -12.32
CA LYS A 24 -32.42 1.05 -11.25
C LYS A 24 -32.89 2.50 -11.34
N GLY A 25 -34.14 2.71 -11.74
CA GLY A 25 -34.68 4.06 -12.00
C GLY A 25 -33.83 4.77 -13.06
N ASP A 26 -33.35 5.97 -12.73
CA ASP A 26 -32.49 6.77 -13.61
C ASP A 26 -31.01 6.36 -13.57
N CYS A 27 -30.62 5.42 -12.70
CA CYS A 27 -29.25 4.93 -12.65
C CYS A 27 -29.03 3.90 -13.77
N PRO A 28 -28.10 4.15 -14.71
CA PRO A 28 -27.81 3.21 -15.80
C PRO A 28 -27.19 1.92 -15.25
N ALA A 29 -27.36 0.83 -16.00
CA ALA A 29 -26.71 -0.44 -15.69
C ALA A 29 -25.19 -0.27 -15.66
N LYS A 30 -24.55 -0.89 -14.67
CA LYS A 30 -23.11 -0.87 -14.50
C LYS A 30 -22.56 -2.25 -14.83
N PRO A 31 -21.75 -2.41 -15.90
CA PRO A 31 -21.25 -3.71 -16.31
C PRO A 31 -20.21 -4.25 -15.32
N GLY A 32 -20.21 -5.57 -15.11
CA GLY A 32 -19.28 -6.25 -14.21
C GLY A 32 -17.96 -6.70 -14.84
N GLU A 33 -17.08 -7.30 -14.03
CA GLU A 33 -15.78 -7.86 -14.47
C GLU A 33 -15.94 -8.88 -15.62
N LEU A 34 -17.01 -9.68 -15.63
CA LEU A 34 -17.23 -10.75 -16.62
C LEU A 34 -17.52 -10.18 -18.01
N GLU A 35 -18.48 -9.25 -18.11
CA GLU A 35 -18.90 -8.66 -19.38
C GLU A 35 -17.76 -7.89 -20.07
N LYS A 36 -16.91 -7.21 -19.28
CA LYS A 36 -15.77 -6.46 -19.82
C LYS A 36 -14.50 -7.28 -19.95
N LEU A 37 -14.50 -8.53 -19.47
CA LEU A 37 -13.32 -9.40 -19.39
C LEU A 37 -12.16 -8.73 -18.65
N HIS A 38 -12.47 -8.01 -17.56
CA HIS A 38 -11.48 -7.31 -16.75
C HIS A 38 -11.14 -8.09 -15.48
N ILE A 39 -9.91 -7.88 -15.04
CA ILE A 39 -9.40 -8.26 -13.73
C ILE A 39 -9.03 -6.96 -13.03
N TYR A 40 -9.79 -6.64 -11.98
CA TYR A 40 -9.45 -5.57 -11.06
C TYR A 40 -8.28 -5.97 -10.16
N PHE A 41 -7.33 -5.05 -10.00
CA PHE A 41 -6.19 -5.13 -9.09
C PHE A 41 -6.43 -4.24 -7.87
N SER A 42 -6.62 -4.86 -6.72
CA SER A 42 -6.94 -4.18 -5.47
C SER A 42 -5.70 -3.49 -4.87
N PRO A 43 -5.86 -2.32 -4.23
CA PRO A 43 -4.82 -1.79 -3.37
C PRO A 43 -4.77 -2.61 -2.06
N PRO A 44 -3.68 -2.51 -1.28
CA PRO A 44 -3.51 -3.31 -0.07
C PRO A 44 -4.61 -3.04 0.97
N SER A 45 -5.12 -1.81 1.01
CA SER A 45 -6.21 -1.39 1.91
C SER A 45 -7.55 -2.10 1.65
N GLN A 46 -7.71 -2.80 0.52
CA GLN A 46 -8.91 -3.61 0.22
C GLN A 46 -8.68 -5.11 0.44
N LEU A 47 -7.52 -5.51 0.94
CA LEU A 47 -7.23 -6.91 1.27
C LEU A 47 -7.60 -7.21 2.72
N ASN A 48 -7.88 -8.48 2.98
CA ASN A 48 -8.38 -8.99 4.25
C ASN A 48 -7.28 -9.22 5.30
N ASP A 49 -6.02 -9.35 4.89
CA ASP A 49 -4.88 -9.47 5.80
C ASP A 49 -4.40 -8.06 6.22
N PRO A 50 -4.45 -7.68 7.51
CA PRO A 50 -3.92 -6.38 7.94
C PRO A 50 -2.39 -6.29 7.82
N LEU A 51 -1.68 -7.41 7.66
CA LEU A 51 -0.23 -7.47 7.45
C LEU A 51 0.14 -7.65 5.98
N GLU A 52 -0.78 -7.31 5.07
CA GLU A 52 -0.57 -7.45 3.65
C GLU A 52 0.59 -6.59 3.15
N GLY A 53 1.61 -7.23 2.58
CA GLY A 53 2.86 -6.57 2.19
C GLY A 53 3.71 -6.06 3.36
N TYR A 54 3.44 -6.50 4.60
CA TYR A 54 4.14 -6.04 5.80
C TYR A 54 5.65 -6.28 5.73
N ARG A 55 6.40 -5.28 6.20
CA ARG A 55 7.86 -5.27 6.28
C ARG A 55 8.23 -4.75 7.65
N GLU A 56 9.21 -5.39 8.29
CA GLU A 56 9.74 -4.90 9.55
C GLU A 56 10.77 -3.80 9.24
N ILE A 57 10.33 -2.55 9.24
CA ILE A 57 11.19 -1.41 8.89
C ILE A 57 11.95 -0.94 10.13
N TYR A 58 13.25 -0.73 9.93
CA TYR A 58 14.11 -0.10 10.92
C TYR A 58 14.97 0.99 10.29
N TRP A 59 15.46 1.90 11.14
CA TRP A 59 16.38 2.97 10.80
C TRP A 59 17.73 2.66 11.46
N SER A 60 18.78 2.63 10.64
CA SER A 60 20.16 2.43 11.09
C SER A 60 21.12 3.12 10.13
N GLY A 61 21.87 4.10 10.62
CA GLY A 61 22.70 4.96 9.78
C GLY A 61 23.68 5.79 10.60
N ASP A 62 24.44 6.64 9.91
CA ASP A 62 25.29 7.65 10.51
C ASP A 62 24.51 8.93 10.85
N LYS A 63 25.20 9.93 11.40
CA LYS A 63 24.57 11.18 11.84
C LYS A 63 23.85 11.92 10.72
N ILE A 64 24.37 11.85 9.49
CA ILE A 64 23.85 12.58 8.33
C ILE A 64 22.42 12.16 8.03
N VAL A 65 22.18 10.86 7.83
CA VAL A 65 20.82 10.37 7.52
C VAL A 65 19.84 10.52 8.68
N TRP A 66 20.32 10.50 9.93
CA TRP A 66 19.49 10.78 11.10
C TRP A 66 19.09 12.26 11.19
N LEU A 67 20.02 13.18 10.94
CA LEU A 67 19.72 14.60 10.86
C LEU A 67 18.76 14.87 9.69
N ASN A 68 19.04 14.31 8.51
CA ASN A 68 18.19 14.49 7.33
C ASN A 68 16.79 13.88 7.50
N LEU A 69 16.61 12.84 8.32
CA LEU A 69 15.27 12.38 8.72
C LEU A 69 14.50 13.46 9.48
N PHE A 70 15.14 14.14 10.45
CA PHE A 70 14.51 15.22 11.20
C PHE A 70 14.27 16.46 10.33
N ARG A 71 15.19 16.80 9.43
CA ARG A 71 14.99 17.87 8.42
C ARG A 71 13.83 17.55 7.49
N HIS A 72 13.71 16.29 7.05
CA HIS A 72 12.57 15.83 6.25
C HIS A 72 11.26 15.92 7.03
N TYR A 73 11.28 15.49 8.30
CA TYR A 73 10.12 15.63 9.19
C TYR A 73 9.66 17.09 9.29
N LEU A 74 10.60 18.00 9.56
CA LEU A 74 10.36 19.44 9.60
C LEU A 74 9.78 19.95 8.27
N LEU A 75 10.35 19.57 7.13
CA LEU A 75 9.86 19.97 5.80
C LEU A 75 8.41 19.55 5.58
N THR A 76 8.10 18.28 5.82
CA THR A 76 6.74 17.76 5.66
C THR A 76 5.75 18.39 6.65
N LEU A 77 6.23 18.76 7.85
CA LEU A 77 5.42 19.43 8.87
C LEU A 77 5.13 20.89 8.47
N ALA A 78 6.12 21.61 7.96
CA ALA A 78 5.95 22.96 7.44
C ALA A 78 4.94 22.99 6.29
N ILE A 79 5.09 22.09 5.31
CA ILE A 79 4.14 21.96 4.19
C ILE A 79 2.73 21.67 4.69
N ARG A 80 2.57 20.73 5.64
CA ARG A 80 1.25 20.45 6.21
C ARG A 80 0.70 21.64 6.98
N SER A 81 1.53 22.40 7.70
CA SER A 81 1.10 23.62 8.39
C SER A 81 0.57 24.66 7.41
N TRP A 82 1.22 24.86 6.26
CA TRP A 82 0.75 25.80 5.24
C TRP A 82 -0.55 25.32 4.57
N GLN A 83 -0.68 24.01 4.32
CA GLN A 83 -1.94 23.42 3.82
C GLN A 83 -3.10 23.65 4.79
N VAL A 84 -2.87 23.48 6.10
CA VAL A 84 -3.87 23.73 7.14
C VAL A 84 -4.23 25.21 7.23
N ASP A 85 -3.27 26.11 7.04
CA ASP A 85 -3.58 27.55 7.00
C ASP A 85 -4.41 27.92 5.75
N GLY A 86 -4.14 27.29 4.61
CA GLY A 86 -4.94 27.42 3.39
C GLY A 86 -6.42 27.04 3.57
N GLU A 87 -6.72 26.09 4.46
CA GLU A 87 -8.11 25.69 4.81
C GLU A 87 -8.94 26.88 5.32
N VAL A 88 -8.32 27.81 6.04
CA VAL A 88 -8.96 29.05 6.53
C VAL A 88 -9.49 29.89 5.36
N TYR A 89 -8.84 29.79 4.20
CA TYR A 89 -9.20 30.48 2.96
C TYR A 89 -10.04 29.64 2.01
N GLY A 90 -10.49 28.45 2.45
CA GLY A 90 -11.36 27.55 1.67
C GLY A 90 -10.60 26.59 0.75
N GLU A 91 -9.29 26.39 0.94
CA GLU A 91 -8.52 25.38 0.21
C GLU A 91 -8.69 23.99 0.84
N ASP A 92 -8.76 22.95 -0.01
CA ASP A 92 -8.84 21.58 0.48
C ASP A 92 -7.48 21.08 0.96
N VAL A 93 -7.43 20.56 2.19
CA VAL A 93 -6.23 19.89 2.72
C VAL A 93 -6.12 18.48 2.13
N PRO A 94 -5.00 18.13 1.45
CA PRO A 94 -4.85 16.79 0.90
C PRO A 94 -4.90 15.69 1.97
N PRO A 95 -5.61 14.57 1.72
CA PRO A 95 -5.77 13.49 2.71
C PRO A 95 -4.44 12.82 3.06
N ASP A 96 -3.52 12.73 2.11
CA ASP A 96 -2.19 12.14 2.32
C ASP A 96 -1.14 13.20 2.60
N LEU A 97 -0.17 12.88 3.47
CA LEU A 97 1.01 13.71 3.66
C LEU A 97 1.87 13.71 2.39
N VAL A 98 2.39 14.86 2.01
CA VAL A 98 3.31 14.94 0.88
C VAL A 98 4.71 14.60 1.38
N VAL A 99 5.20 13.39 1.07
CA VAL A 99 6.53 12.92 1.51
C VAL A 99 7.58 12.95 0.41
N HIS A 100 7.19 12.92 -0.86
CA HIS A 100 8.14 13.02 -1.97
C HIS A 100 8.53 14.49 -2.21
N VAL A 101 9.06 15.15 -1.19
CA VAL A 101 9.43 16.57 -1.18
C VAL A 101 10.91 16.75 -0.89
N SER A 102 11.45 17.88 -1.33
CA SER A 102 12.77 18.36 -0.95
C SER A 102 12.78 19.89 -0.92
N PRO A 103 13.73 20.55 -0.26
CA PRO A 103 13.76 22.01 -0.15
C PRO A 103 13.79 22.73 -1.51
N GLU A 104 14.34 22.09 -2.55
CA GLU A 104 14.40 22.59 -3.92
C GLU A 104 13.01 22.69 -4.58
N THR A 105 12.02 21.98 -4.05
CA THR A 105 10.63 22.05 -4.55
C THR A 105 9.85 23.25 -3.99
N LEU A 106 10.42 23.98 -3.02
CA LEU A 106 9.80 25.16 -2.44
C LEU A 106 10.15 26.41 -3.24
N GLU A 107 9.19 27.33 -3.35
CA GLU A 107 9.33 28.59 -4.07
C GLU A 107 9.03 29.79 -3.16
N GLY A 108 9.61 30.95 -3.49
CA GLY A 108 9.32 32.23 -2.84
C GLY A 108 9.49 32.19 -1.32
N GLU A 109 8.53 32.76 -0.61
CA GLU A 109 8.58 32.93 0.85
C GLU A 109 8.62 31.60 1.61
N HIS A 110 7.97 30.55 1.08
CA HIS A 110 8.00 29.22 1.67
C HIS A 110 9.41 28.63 1.73
N ARG A 111 10.23 28.91 0.69
CA ARG A 111 11.63 28.49 0.67
C ARG A 111 12.44 29.21 1.73
N VAL A 112 12.30 30.54 1.80
CA VAL A 112 13.02 31.38 2.78
C VAL A 112 12.67 30.97 4.22
N ALA A 113 11.38 30.77 4.48
CA ALA A 113 10.89 30.32 5.78
C ALA A 113 11.46 28.93 6.13
N PHE A 114 11.43 27.98 5.19
CA PHE A 114 11.99 26.65 5.45
C PHE A 114 13.50 26.70 5.73
N ASP A 115 14.29 27.48 4.99
CA ASP A 115 15.72 27.62 5.23
C ASP A 115 16.01 28.19 6.64
N ALA A 116 15.17 29.11 7.13
CA ALA A 116 15.25 29.61 8.51
C ALA A 116 14.90 28.52 9.53
N MET A 117 13.83 27.74 9.31
CA MET A 117 13.46 26.61 10.16
C MET A 117 14.57 25.55 10.22
N ASP A 118 15.13 25.19 9.05
CA ASP A 118 16.18 24.17 8.91
C ASP A 118 17.45 24.59 9.65
N LYS A 119 17.81 25.88 9.59
CA LYS A 119 18.93 26.44 10.36
C LYS A 119 18.69 26.36 11.87
N LEU A 120 17.50 26.68 12.36
CA LEU A 120 17.15 26.57 13.78
C LEU A 120 17.25 25.12 14.25
N LEU A 121 16.71 24.17 13.47
CA LEU A 121 16.78 22.75 13.78
C LEU A 121 18.22 22.21 13.80
N CYS A 122 19.02 22.54 12.78
CA CYS A 122 20.38 22.02 12.63
C CYS A 122 21.38 22.60 13.64
N SER A 123 21.09 23.78 14.20
CA SER A 123 21.94 24.42 15.22
C SER A 123 21.55 24.05 16.65
N ASP A 124 20.48 23.26 16.84
CA ASP A 124 20.01 22.86 18.16
C ASP A 124 20.82 21.70 18.76
N GLY A 125 21.41 21.95 19.94
CA GLY A 125 22.25 20.96 20.63
C GLY A 125 21.48 19.75 21.17
N MET A 126 20.18 19.87 21.42
CA MET A 126 19.36 18.73 21.82
C MET A 126 19.07 17.82 20.62
N ILE A 127 18.78 18.39 19.45
CA ILE A 127 18.65 17.66 18.19
C ILE A 127 19.95 16.91 17.86
N ASP A 128 21.12 17.57 17.92
CA ASP A 128 22.41 16.87 17.75
C ASP A 128 22.62 15.76 18.79
N GLY A 129 22.16 15.96 20.03
CA GLY A 129 22.16 14.94 21.07
C GLY A 129 21.36 13.69 20.68
N PHE A 130 20.14 13.87 20.15
CA PHE A 130 19.32 12.78 19.62
C PHE A 130 20.00 12.09 18.42
N VAL A 131 20.44 12.87 17.42
CA VAL A 131 21.14 12.36 16.22
C VAL A 131 22.37 11.53 16.62
N SER A 132 23.20 12.05 17.52
CA SER A 132 24.41 11.40 18.02
C SER A 132 24.09 10.09 18.75
N ALA A 133 23.04 10.07 19.56
CA ALA A 133 22.63 8.88 20.30
C ALA A 133 22.01 7.80 19.38
N LEU A 134 21.22 8.20 18.39
CA LEU A 134 20.58 7.30 17.42
C LEU A 134 21.58 6.71 16.41
N ALA A 135 22.57 7.49 15.98
CA ALA A 135 23.65 7.04 15.10
C ALA A 135 24.64 6.09 15.79
N LYS A 136 24.70 6.11 17.13
CA LYS A 136 25.68 5.36 17.91
C LYS A 136 25.60 3.86 17.62
N ARG A 137 26.74 3.29 17.19
CA ARG A 137 26.89 1.86 16.88
C ARG A 137 25.94 1.34 15.79
N ARG A 138 25.34 2.21 14.97
CA ARG A 138 24.40 1.84 13.89
C ARG A 138 23.31 0.86 14.36
N ARG A 139 22.73 1.13 15.53
CA ARG A 139 21.68 0.29 16.09
C ARG A 139 20.44 0.27 15.18
N LYS A 140 19.62 -0.78 15.29
CA LYS A 140 18.29 -0.81 14.67
C LYS A 140 17.31 -0.07 15.58
N CYS A 141 16.75 1.02 15.06
CA CYS A 141 15.59 1.71 15.63
C CYS A 141 14.36 1.27 14.84
N PHE A 142 13.40 0.60 15.46
CA PHE A 142 12.19 0.14 14.75
C PHE A 142 11.08 1.20 14.82
N LYS A 143 10.06 1.07 13.96
CA LYS A 143 8.99 2.07 13.82
C LYS A 143 8.34 2.52 15.15
N PRO A 144 8.01 1.64 16.12
CA PRO A 144 7.43 2.08 17.40
C PRO A 144 8.38 2.95 18.24
N GLU A 145 9.67 2.65 18.21
CA GLU A 145 10.71 3.41 18.89
C GLU A 145 10.92 4.77 18.22
N LEU A 146 11.01 4.80 16.88
CA LEU A 146 11.08 6.05 16.12
C LEU A 146 9.87 6.95 16.41
N LEU A 147 8.66 6.39 16.39
CA LEU A 147 7.43 7.11 16.67
C LEU A 147 7.48 7.77 18.06
N SER A 148 7.98 7.07 19.07
CA SER A 148 8.11 7.61 20.42
C SER A 148 9.05 8.82 20.47
N TYR A 149 10.15 8.80 19.73
CA TYR A 149 11.05 9.95 19.62
C TYR A 149 10.41 11.11 18.84
N LEU A 150 9.73 10.82 17.72
CA LEU A 150 9.07 11.85 16.94
C LEU A 150 7.91 12.48 17.72
N GLN A 151 7.13 11.72 18.49
CA GLN A 151 6.09 12.27 19.37
C GLN A 151 6.66 13.22 20.42
N TRP A 152 7.81 12.89 21.00
CA TRP A 152 8.51 13.77 21.94
C TRP A 152 9.04 15.04 21.26
N LEU A 153 9.72 14.88 20.12
CA LEU A 153 10.30 15.99 19.35
C LEU A 153 9.26 16.86 18.64
N HIS A 154 8.06 16.32 18.39
CA HIS A 154 7.02 16.95 17.57
C HIS A 154 6.70 18.36 18.03
N TRP A 155 6.46 18.53 19.32
CA TRP A 155 6.11 19.83 19.88
C TRP A 155 7.21 20.88 19.71
N TYR A 156 8.46 20.47 19.88
CA TYR A 156 9.60 21.35 19.67
C TYR A 156 9.72 21.72 18.18
N ILE A 157 9.69 20.75 17.27
CA ILE A 157 9.76 21.01 15.83
C ILE A 157 8.57 21.84 15.34
N LEU A 158 7.36 21.58 15.85
CA LEU A 158 6.17 22.36 15.55
C LEU A 158 6.29 23.79 16.05
N SER A 159 6.93 24.02 17.20
CA SER A 159 7.20 25.38 17.68
C SER A 159 8.11 26.17 16.74
N ILE A 160 9.12 25.52 16.15
CA ILE A 160 9.97 26.13 15.11
C ILE A 160 9.11 26.52 13.89
N VAL A 161 8.24 25.61 13.43
CA VAL A 161 7.35 25.88 12.30
C VAL A 161 6.43 27.07 12.57
N PHE A 162 5.77 27.11 13.74
CA PHE A 162 4.86 28.21 14.07
C PHE A 162 5.60 29.54 14.27
N GLU A 163 6.74 29.55 14.95
CA GLU A 163 7.55 30.75 15.17
C GLU A 163 7.99 31.37 13.84
N VAL A 164 8.55 30.55 12.94
CA VAL A 164 9.02 31.04 11.65
C VAL A 164 7.86 31.40 10.73
N ASN A 165 6.77 30.63 10.70
CA ASN A 165 5.59 30.99 9.93
C ASN A 165 5.02 32.35 10.36
N HIS A 166 5.01 32.65 11.66
CA HIS A 166 4.59 33.95 12.16
C HIS A 166 5.52 35.08 11.69
N GLN A 167 6.84 34.88 11.78
CA GLN A 167 7.84 35.87 11.33
C GLN A 167 7.74 36.18 9.82
N HIS A 168 7.35 35.19 9.02
CA HIS A 168 7.22 35.29 7.56
C HIS A 168 5.78 35.54 7.08
N ASN A 169 4.82 35.78 7.98
CA ASN A 169 3.39 35.96 7.67
C ASN A 169 2.76 34.80 6.87
N LEU A 170 3.18 33.56 7.15
CA LEU A 170 2.67 32.32 6.54
C LEU A 170 1.66 31.57 7.44
N SER A 171 1.13 32.23 8.46
CA SER A 171 0.13 31.68 9.37
C SER A 171 -0.83 32.76 9.84
N SER A 172 -2.12 32.50 9.68
CA SER A 172 -3.22 33.31 10.21
C SER A 172 -3.50 33.07 11.70
N MET A 173 -2.96 31.97 12.26
CA MET A 173 -3.19 31.56 13.65
C MET A 173 -2.20 32.20 14.62
N SER A 174 -2.73 32.62 15.78
CA SER A 174 -1.92 33.16 16.89
C SER A 174 -1.09 32.05 17.53
N TYR A 175 0.21 32.31 17.67
CA TYR A 175 1.16 31.43 18.33
C TYR A 175 0.96 31.51 19.86
N PRO A 176 0.59 30.41 20.55
CA PRO A 176 0.74 30.37 21.98
C PRO A 176 2.24 30.36 22.31
N GLU A 177 2.66 31.18 23.28
CA GLU A 177 4.04 31.16 23.79
C GLU A 177 4.48 29.73 24.12
N ARG A 178 5.79 29.45 23.94
CA ARG A 178 6.42 28.12 23.98
C ARG A 178 5.68 27.14 24.90
N PRO A 179 5.17 26.00 24.38
CA PRO A 179 4.32 25.10 25.16
C PRO A 179 5.04 24.36 26.30
N PHE A 180 6.35 24.55 26.47
CA PHE A 180 7.18 23.87 27.47
C PHE A 180 8.19 24.82 28.09
N ASP A 181 8.45 24.63 29.39
CA ASP A 181 9.58 25.24 30.07
C ASP A 181 10.91 24.75 29.46
N PRO A 182 11.82 25.64 29.03
CA PRO A 182 13.09 25.24 28.43
C PRO A 182 13.94 24.33 29.33
N GLY A 183 13.90 24.53 30.65
CA GLY A 183 14.63 23.71 31.62
C GLY A 183 14.06 22.30 31.72
N GLU A 184 12.74 22.18 31.76
CA GLU A 184 12.04 20.89 31.75
C GLU A 184 12.28 20.13 30.44
N TRP A 185 12.17 20.80 29.30
CA TRP A 185 12.49 20.23 27.99
C TRP A 185 13.90 19.63 27.98
N GLN A 186 14.89 20.40 28.42
CA GLN A 186 16.28 19.96 28.47
C GLN A 186 16.45 18.75 29.41
N ARG A 187 15.85 18.80 30.61
CA ARG A 187 15.92 17.73 31.61
C ARG A 187 15.35 16.42 31.08
N ILE A 188 14.13 16.44 30.55
CA ILE A 188 13.44 15.22 30.06
C ILE A 188 14.16 14.68 28.82
N SER A 189 14.48 15.55 27.86
CA SER A 189 15.17 15.16 26.63
C SER A 189 16.54 14.52 26.92
N THR A 190 17.31 15.08 27.88
CA THR A 190 18.57 14.47 28.33
C THR A 190 18.37 13.07 28.91
N GLY A 191 17.27 12.86 29.65
CA GLY A 191 16.88 11.56 30.17
C GLY A 191 16.59 10.55 29.05
N ILE A 192 15.81 10.97 28.04
CA ILE A 192 15.48 10.17 26.86
C ILE A 192 16.76 9.80 26.10
N ILE A 193 17.61 10.77 25.78
CA ILE A 193 18.89 10.57 25.06
C ILE A 193 19.78 9.57 25.78
N LYS A 194 19.91 9.68 27.11
CA LYS A 194 20.66 8.69 27.94
C LYS A 194 20.02 7.30 27.92
N GLY A 195 18.73 7.20 27.65
CA GLY A 195 17.98 5.96 27.51
C GLY A 195 18.16 5.28 26.15
N ILE A 196 18.50 6.03 25.10
CA ILE A 196 18.65 5.50 23.74
C ILE A 196 19.73 4.41 23.71
N GLY A 197 19.37 3.25 23.16
CA GLY A 197 20.28 2.11 23.03
C GLY A 197 20.48 1.28 24.30
N LYS A 198 19.78 1.57 25.42
CA LYS A 198 19.73 0.65 26.56
C LYS A 198 19.14 -0.69 26.12
N ARG A 199 19.77 -1.79 26.53
CA ARG A 199 19.29 -3.15 26.20
C ARG A 199 18.04 -3.45 27.00
N LEU A 200 16.92 -3.62 26.30
CA LEU A 200 15.69 -4.15 26.86
C LEU A 200 15.66 -5.68 26.71
N THR A 201 15.15 -6.37 27.72
CA THR A 201 14.81 -7.80 27.64
C THR A 201 13.68 -8.03 26.63
N LYS A 202 13.47 -9.28 26.20
CA LYS A 202 12.38 -9.61 25.27
C LYS A 202 11.01 -9.21 25.82
N SER A 203 10.75 -9.50 27.10
CA SER A 203 9.49 -9.14 27.78
C SER A 203 9.28 -7.63 27.80
N GLN A 204 10.32 -6.84 28.15
CA GLN A 204 10.24 -5.39 28.13
C GLN A 204 9.97 -4.81 26.74
N LYS A 205 10.54 -5.41 25.68
CA LYS A 205 10.24 -5.01 24.30
C LYS A 205 8.79 -5.27 23.93
N THR A 206 8.27 -6.46 24.27
CA THR A 206 6.87 -6.81 24.00
C THR A 206 5.90 -5.89 24.75
N GLU A 207 6.16 -5.63 26.03
CA GLU A 207 5.34 -4.72 26.84
C GLU A 207 5.40 -3.29 26.30
N ALA A 208 6.58 -2.80 25.93
CA ALA A 208 6.73 -1.48 25.32
C ALA A 208 5.97 -1.38 24.00
N HIS A 209 6.04 -2.40 23.13
CA HIS A 209 5.29 -2.41 21.86
C HIS A 209 3.78 -2.36 22.09
N ALA A 210 3.27 -3.18 23.02
CA ALA A 210 1.84 -3.19 23.36
C ALA A 210 1.40 -1.85 23.95
N SER A 211 2.18 -1.30 24.89
CA SER A 211 1.89 -0.02 25.52
C SER A 211 1.91 1.13 24.50
N ILE A 212 2.91 1.20 23.62
CA ILE A 212 2.98 2.23 22.57
C ILE A 212 1.76 2.13 21.64
N ALA A 213 1.37 0.93 21.21
CA ALA A 213 0.22 0.75 20.33
C ALA A 213 -1.09 1.19 20.98
N VAL A 214 -1.35 0.77 22.22
CA VAL A 214 -2.56 1.13 22.97
C VAL A 214 -2.58 2.61 23.31
N SER A 215 -1.46 3.16 23.79
CA SER A 215 -1.36 4.58 24.12
C SER A 215 -1.51 5.48 22.89
N ALA A 216 -0.95 5.10 21.74
CA ALA A 216 -1.14 5.83 20.49
C ALA A 216 -2.62 5.82 20.04
N ALA A 217 -3.31 4.68 20.15
CA ALA A 217 -4.74 4.59 19.84
C ALA A 217 -5.59 5.44 20.81
N ALA A 218 -5.34 5.32 22.12
CA ALA A 218 -6.03 6.10 23.14
C ALA A 218 -5.81 7.60 22.97
N TYR A 219 -4.58 8.02 22.67
CA TYR A 219 -4.25 9.41 22.40
C TYR A 219 -5.04 9.95 21.20
N ARG A 220 -5.09 9.21 20.08
CA ARG A 220 -5.90 9.60 18.90
C ARG A 220 -7.37 9.76 19.22
N ILE A 221 -7.95 8.82 19.96
CA ILE A 221 -9.36 8.89 20.37
C ILE A 221 -9.59 10.11 21.25
N ASN A 222 -8.78 10.31 22.29
CA ASN A 222 -8.93 11.41 23.23
C ASN A 222 -8.72 12.77 22.54
N SER A 223 -7.75 12.88 21.62
CA SER A 223 -7.55 14.12 20.85
C SER A 223 -8.76 14.44 19.96
N SER A 224 -9.39 13.43 19.35
CA SER A 224 -10.59 13.62 18.54
C SER A 224 -11.83 13.96 19.37
N LEU A 225 -11.86 13.59 20.66
CA LEU A 225 -12.98 13.91 21.57
C LEU A 225 -12.89 15.33 22.15
N ILE A 226 -11.68 15.87 22.31
CA ILE A 226 -11.44 17.19 22.92
C ILE A 226 -11.40 18.30 21.87
N GLY A 227 -10.99 17.98 20.64
CA GLY A 227 -10.86 18.95 19.56
C GLY A 227 -12.21 19.50 19.10
N ASP A 228 -12.29 20.82 18.91
CA ASP A 228 -13.42 21.45 18.22
C ASP A 228 -13.50 20.89 16.78
N PRO A 229 -14.64 20.30 16.36
CA PRO A 229 -14.84 19.80 14.99
C PRO A 229 -14.61 20.84 13.89
N LYS A 230 -14.60 22.13 14.22
CA LYS A 230 -14.26 23.21 13.30
C LYS A 230 -12.77 23.25 12.92
N TYR A 231 -11.88 22.71 13.77
CA TYR A 231 -10.43 22.81 13.61
C TYR A 231 -9.78 21.42 13.48
N VAL A 232 -10.44 20.51 12.75
CA VAL A 232 -10.02 19.10 12.64
C VAL A 232 -8.59 18.97 12.11
N GLU A 233 -8.23 19.64 11.02
CA GLU A 233 -6.89 19.49 10.44
C GLU A 233 -5.79 20.14 11.30
N TYR A 234 -6.10 21.25 11.96
CA TYR A 234 -5.20 21.85 12.96
C TYR A 234 -4.98 20.93 14.18
N ASN A 235 -6.04 20.34 14.71
CA ASN A 235 -5.94 19.35 15.79
C ASN A 235 -5.12 18.14 15.33
N GLN A 236 -5.30 17.69 14.09
CA GLN A 236 -4.52 16.59 13.52
C GLN A 236 -3.04 16.93 13.34
N LEU A 237 -2.70 18.17 12.94
CA LEU A 237 -1.32 18.67 12.86
C LEU A 237 -0.63 18.58 14.22
N ILE A 238 -1.32 18.93 15.30
CA ILE A 238 -0.78 18.90 16.66
C ILE A 238 -0.64 17.47 17.19
N THR A 239 -1.65 16.63 16.96
CA THR A 239 -1.79 15.35 17.70
C THR A 239 -1.42 14.12 16.87
N THR A 240 -1.78 14.09 15.58
CA THR A 240 -1.68 12.88 14.75
C THR A 240 -0.61 12.94 13.67
N PHE A 241 0.10 14.05 13.54
CA PHE A 241 1.15 14.18 12.53
C PHE A 241 2.29 13.15 12.69
N PRO A 242 2.87 12.89 13.87
CA PRO A 242 3.97 11.92 14.02
C PRO A 242 3.65 10.50 13.51
N PRO A 243 2.51 9.87 13.89
CA PRO A 243 2.15 8.55 13.34
C PRO A 243 1.85 8.60 11.85
N ARG A 244 1.16 9.64 11.35
CA ARG A 244 0.89 9.80 9.90
C ARG A 244 2.19 9.93 9.10
N TYR A 245 3.20 10.64 9.62
CA TYR A 245 4.51 10.75 9.00
C TYR A 245 5.21 9.39 8.95
N CYS A 246 5.24 8.65 10.06
CA CYS A 246 5.86 7.32 10.12
C CYS A 246 5.22 6.32 9.15
N GLU A 247 3.92 6.43 8.90
CA GLU A 247 3.21 5.63 7.90
C GLU A 247 3.51 6.11 6.48
N SER A 248 3.51 7.42 6.25
CA SER A 248 3.66 8.01 4.93
C SER A 248 5.08 7.90 4.37
N ILE A 249 6.11 8.00 5.22
CA ILE A 249 7.52 8.06 4.80
C ILE A 249 7.96 6.77 4.09
N GLU A 250 7.29 5.64 4.34
CA GLU A 250 7.56 4.36 3.69
C GLU A 250 7.38 4.42 2.16
N ARG A 251 6.57 5.36 1.64
CA ARG A 251 6.40 5.60 0.20
C ARG A 251 7.69 6.04 -0.50
N LEU A 252 8.67 6.56 0.25
CA LEU A 252 10.01 6.84 -0.29
C LEU A 252 10.79 5.56 -0.62
N MET A 253 10.43 4.44 -0.02
CA MET A 253 11.12 3.17 -0.21
C MET A 253 10.66 2.46 -1.47
N TYR A 254 9.34 2.37 -1.67
CA TYR A 254 8.73 1.58 -2.73
C TYR A 254 7.51 2.30 -3.32
N PRO A 255 7.22 2.11 -4.63
CA PRO A 255 6.02 2.64 -5.24
C PRO A 255 4.77 1.95 -4.71
N ASP A 256 3.62 2.59 -4.95
CA ASP A 256 2.33 1.96 -4.75
C ASP A 256 2.22 0.66 -5.57
N TRP A 257 1.48 -0.29 -5.01
CA TRP A 257 1.30 -1.58 -5.61
C TRP A 257 -0.14 -2.04 -5.51
N TYR A 258 -0.53 -2.87 -6.47
CA TYR A 258 -1.88 -3.40 -6.58
C TYR A 258 -1.80 -4.86 -6.97
N VAL A 259 -2.81 -5.63 -6.58
CA VAL A 259 -2.72 -7.09 -6.69
C VAL A 259 -4.04 -7.73 -7.10
N ALA A 260 -3.89 -8.76 -7.92
CA ALA A 260 -4.94 -9.70 -8.25
C ALA A 260 -4.56 -11.06 -7.66
N CYS A 261 -5.39 -11.55 -6.74
CA CYS A 261 -5.21 -12.81 -6.03
C CYS A 261 -5.96 -13.94 -6.74
N PHE A 262 -5.33 -15.11 -6.81
CA PHE A 262 -5.86 -16.33 -7.40
C PHE A 262 -5.49 -17.51 -6.51
N MET A 263 -6.31 -18.54 -6.47
CA MET A 263 -6.09 -19.73 -5.67
C MET A 263 -5.60 -20.88 -6.55
N GLU A 264 -4.82 -21.78 -5.96
CA GLU A 264 -4.35 -23.02 -6.60
C GLU A 264 -5.50 -23.99 -6.91
N ASP A 265 -6.53 -24.01 -6.05
CA ASP A 265 -7.74 -24.83 -6.22
C ASP A 265 -9.01 -24.10 -5.73
N ALA A 266 -10.17 -24.76 -5.90
CA ALA A 266 -11.47 -24.25 -5.47
C ALA A 266 -12.17 -25.13 -4.41
N SER A 267 -11.40 -25.95 -3.69
CA SER A 267 -11.93 -26.98 -2.78
C SER A 267 -12.16 -26.51 -1.35
N ASN A 268 -11.56 -25.39 -0.97
CA ASN A 268 -11.60 -24.93 0.41
C ASN A 268 -12.89 -24.16 0.75
N SER A 269 -13.66 -24.67 1.71
CA SER A 269 -14.91 -24.04 2.16
C SER A 269 -14.71 -22.65 2.77
N SER A 270 -13.61 -22.38 3.48
CA SER A 270 -13.40 -21.06 4.08
C SER A 270 -13.18 -19.98 3.01
N ILE A 271 -12.55 -20.35 1.88
CA ILE A 271 -12.33 -19.47 0.73
C ILE A 271 -13.64 -19.12 0.03
N TRP A 272 -14.54 -20.11 -0.13
CA TRP A 272 -15.90 -19.84 -0.59
C TRP A 272 -16.69 -18.96 0.40
N GLY A 273 -16.44 -19.10 1.71
CA GLY A 273 -17.00 -18.24 2.74
C GLY A 273 -16.56 -16.79 2.61
N THR A 274 -15.25 -16.55 2.54
CA THR A 274 -14.68 -15.20 2.55
C THR A 274 -14.68 -14.53 1.17
N TYR A 275 -14.12 -15.18 0.15
CA TYR A 275 -13.96 -14.62 -1.18
C TYR A 275 -15.10 -14.99 -2.14
N GLY A 276 -15.79 -16.10 -1.87
CA GLY A 276 -16.99 -16.53 -2.59
C GLY A 276 -18.29 -15.99 -2.00
N GLU A 277 -18.24 -14.94 -1.18
CA GLU A 277 -19.42 -14.25 -0.62
C GLU A 277 -20.37 -15.21 0.10
N ASN A 278 -19.89 -15.93 1.11
CA ASN A 278 -20.68 -16.95 1.81
C ASN A 278 -21.30 -18.00 0.87
N HIS A 279 -20.55 -18.42 -0.15
CA HIS A 279 -20.93 -19.38 -1.19
C HIS A 279 -22.01 -18.91 -2.18
N THR A 280 -22.38 -17.63 -2.22
CA THR A 280 -23.29 -17.09 -3.27
C THR A 280 -22.54 -16.65 -4.52
N GLY A 281 -21.25 -16.31 -4.40
CA GLY A 281 -20.41 -15.84 -5.49
C GLY A 281 -20.06 -16.92 -6.53
N ILE A 282 -19.26 -16.53 -7.51
CA ILE A 282 -18.85 -17.36 -8.64
C ILE A 282 -17.32 -17.40 -8.70
N CYS A 283 -16.77 -18.58 -8.95
CA CYS A 283 -15.34 -18.77 -9.14
C CYS A 283 -15.01 -18.89 -10.64
N LEU A 284 -14.09 -18.07 -11.12
CA LEU A 284 -13.58 -18.09 -12.48
C LEU A 284 -12.37 -19.02 -12.56
N LYS A 285 -12.41 -19.98 -13.48
CA LYS A 285 -11.32 -20.92 -13.74
C LYS A 285 -10.52 -20.47 -14.97
N TYR A 286 -9.30 -20.00 -14.74
CA TYR A 286 -8.44 -19.48 -15.80
C TYR A 286 -7.41 -20.52 -16.25
N LYS A 287 -7.28 -20.70 -17.56
CA LYS A 287 -6.19 -21.44 -18.20
C LYS A 287 -4.96 -20.56 -18.33
N VAL A 288 -3.87 -20.99 -17.72
CA VAL A 288 -2.58 -20.28 -17.71
C VAL A 288 -1.54 -20.99 -18.56
N SER A 289 -0.51 -20.26 -18.99
CA SER A 289 0.59 -20.78 -19.80
C SER A 289 1.92 -20.73 -19.02
N GLY A 290 2.95 -21.44 -19.46
CA GLY A 290 4.30 -21.39 -18.88
C GLY A 290 4.74 -22.66 -18.16
N ALA A 291 5.96 -22.63 -17.62
CA ALA A 291 6.54 -23.73 -16.84
C ALA A 291 5.97 -23.75 -15.41
N ALA A 292 6.14 -24.86 -14.69
CA ALA A 292 5.56 -25.05 -13.35
C ALA A 292 5.85 -23.88 -12.38
N ASP A 293 7.09 -23.36 -12.42
CA ASP A 293 7.59 -22.28 -11.56
C ASP A 293 7.49 -20.88 -12.19
N ASN A 294 6.96 -20.78 -13.40
CA ASN A 294 6.84 -19.53 -14.14
C ASN A 294 5.58 -19.52 -15.01
N ILE A 295 4.42 -19.64 -14.35
CA ILE A 295 3.13 -19.53 -15.02
C ILE A 295 2.76 -18.06 -15.24
N ASN A 296 2.09 -17.77 -16.34
CA ASN A 296 1.71 -16.42 -16.73
C ASN A 296 0.31 -16.36 -17.37
N LEU A 297 -0.26 -15.16 -17.36
CA LEU A 297 -1.50 -14.80 -18.03
C LEU A 297 -1.27 -13.52 -18.85
N GLU A 298 -1.65 -13.55 -20.13
CA GLU A 298 -1.60 -12.35 -20.96
C GLU A 298 -2.72 -11.38 -20.57
N LEU A 299 -2.34 -10.18 -20.15
CA LEU A 299 -3.26 -9.11 -19.77
C LEU A 299 -2.98 -7.85 -20.58
N TYR A 300 -4.04 -7.19 -21.05
CA TYR A 300 -3.97 -5.88 -21.69
C TYR A 300 -4.19 -4.78 -20.66
N GLY A 301 -3.23 -3.88 -20.57
CA GLY A 301 -3.29 -2.72 -19.69
C GLY A 301 -2.06 -1.84 -19.85
N SER A 302 -1.89 -0.94 -18.89
CA SER A 302 -0.82 0.06 -18.85
C SER A 302 0.57 -0.58 -19.00
N ALA A 303 1.31 -0.15 -20.01
CA ALA A 303 2.64 -0.66 -20.37
C ALA A 303 3.76 0.34 -20.12
N GLY A 304 3.43 1.64 -20.10
CA GLY A 304 4.37 2.73 -19.83
C GLY A 304 3.81 4.08 -20.25
N LEU A 305 4.49 5.16 -19.89
CA LEU A 305 4.20 6.51 -20.39
C LEU A 305 4.84 6.71 -21.77
N GLY A 306 4.04 7.11 -22.75
CA GLY A 306 4.51 7.66 -24.01
C GLY A 306 4.14 9.15 -24.13
N ASN A 307 4.56 9.81 -25.22
CA ASN A 307 4.32 11.24 -25.47
C ASN A 307 2.82 11.64 -25.53
N LYS A 308 1.90 10.67 -25.57
CA LYS A 308 0.44 10.87 -25.60
C LYS A 308 -0.28 10.33 -24.36
N GLY A 309 0.45 10.05 -23.27
CA GLY A 309 -0.08 9.47 -22.04
C GLY A 309 0.26 7.99 -21.87
N ILE A 310 -0.53 7.28 -21.06
CA ILE A 310 -0.30 5.86 -20.74
C ILE A 310 -0.55 4.99 -21.99
N SER A 311 0.51 4.36 -22.49
CA SER A 311 0.42 3.33 -23.53
C SER A 311 -0.13 2.04 -22.95
N GLN A 312 -0.98 1.34 -23.72
CA GLN A 312 -1.58 0.07 -23.30
C GLN A 312 -1.24 -1.04 -24.30
N THR A 313 -0.87 -2.21 -23.80
CA THR A 313 -0.59 -3.39 -24.64
C THR A 313 -0.81 -4.68 -23.88
N TYR A 314 -0.91 -5.80 -24.61
CA TYR A 314 -0.91 -7.14 -24.01
C TYR A 314 0.50 -7.50 -23.54
N GLN A 315 0.59 -7.93 -22.28
CA GLN A 315 1.84 -8.31 -21.64
C GLN A 315 1.65 -9.63 -20.89
N GLY A 316 2.66 -10.50 -20.94
CA GLY A 316 2.68 -11.74 -20.16
C GLY A 316 2.92 -11.43 -18.69
N MET A 317 1.88 -11.51 -17.87
CA MET A 317 1.97 -11.21 -16.44
C MET A 317 2.24 -12.49 -15.66
N THR A 318 3.37 -12.52 -14.95
CA THR A 318 3.81 -13.71 -14.21
C THR A 318 3.06 -13.81 -12.88
N PHE A 319 2.63 -15.02 -12.52
CA PHE A 319 2.10 -15.28 -11.19
C PHE A 319 3.23 -15.54 -10.20
N GLN A 320 3.15 -14.89 -9.05
CA GLN A 320 4.05 -15.10 -7.92
C GLN A 320 3.34 -15.94 -6.87
N LYS A 321 3.96 -17.05 -6.44
CA LYS A 321 3.40 -17.92 -5.39
C LYS A 321 3.59 -17.26 -4.02
N VAL A 322 2.55 -17.27 -3.20
CA VAL A 322 2.62 -16.77 -1.83
C VAL A 322 3.23 -17.83 -0.90
N HIS A 323 4.05 -17.36 0.04
CA HIS A 323 4.75 -18.18 1.03
C HIS A 323 4.24 -17.84 2.44
N TYR A 324 3.96 -18.88 3.24
CA TYR A 324 3.23 -18.75 4.51
C TYR A 324 4.08 -19.03 5.77
N ASN A 325 5.37 -19.27 5.60
CA ASN A 325 6.27 -19.71 6.67
C ASN A 325 7.60 -18.93 6.67
N ARG A 326 7.64 -17.77 6.01
CA ARG A 326 8.83 -16.92 5.98
C ARG A 326 8.72 -15.87 7.07
N GLU A 327 9.82 -15.63 7.77
CA GLU A 327 9.94 -14.46 8.63
C GLU A 327 9.81 -13.19 7.77
N HIS A 328 9.16 -12.16 8.33
CA HIS A 328 9.05 -10.88 7.64
C HIS A 328 10.45 -10.30 7.39
N VAL A 329 10.59 -9.68 6.22
CA VAL A 329 11.87 -9.08 5.84
C VAL A 329 12.11 -7.84 6.69
N GLU A 330 13.23 -7.84 7.42
CA GLU A 330 13.72 -6.62 8.05
C GLU A 330 14.43 -5.74 7.02
N ILE A 331 14.00 -4.48 6.89
CA ILE A 331 14.52 -3.55 5.88
C ILE A 331 15.00 -2.27 6.55
N ASN A 332 16.25 -1.88 6.25
CA ASN A 332 16.79 -0.60 6.71
C ASN A 332 16.33 0.53 5.78
N PHE A 333 15.49 1.43 6.30
CA PHE A 333 14.95 2.59 5.59
C PHE A 333 16.05 3.40 4.87
N PHE A 334 17.13 3.77 5.59
CA PHE A 334 18.22 4.60 5.05
C PHE A 334 19.03 3.95 3.92
N THR A 335 18.84 2.67 3.65
CA THR A 335 19.53 1.97 2.55
C THR A 335 18.55 1.43 1.52
N SER A 336 17.31 1.91 1.55
CA SER A 336 16.21 1.37 0.75
C SER A 336 15.27 2.44 0.23
N LEU A 337 15.78 3.66 0.02
CA LEU A 337 15.06 4.76 -0.64
C LEU A 337 15.09 4.58 -2.16
N GLY A 338 14.44 3.54 -2.66
CA GLY A 338 14.43 3.20 -4.09
C GLY A 338 13.36 3.94 -4.91
N ASN A 339 12.46 4.67 -4.25
CA ASN A 339 11.34 5.37 -4.86
C ASN A 339 11.47 6.90 -4.74
N ILE A 340 12.69 7.42 -4.80
CA ILE A 340 12.98 8.87 -4.84
C ILE A 340 13.73 9.25 -6.12
N SER A 341 13.61 10.50 -6.55
CA SER A 341 14.39 11.03 -7.67
C SER A 341 15.86 11.21 -7.28
N GLN A 342 16.74 11.36 -8.27
CA GLN A 342 18.15 11.62 -8.04
C GLN A 342 18.37 12.91 -7.24
N GLU A 343 17.67 14.00 -7.58
CA GLU A 343 17.71 15.28 -6.85
C GLU A 343 17.39 15.10 -5.36
N LYS A 344 16.32 14.37 -5.04
CA LYS A 344 15.91 14.07 -3.65
C LYS A 344 16.92 13.19 -2.92
N THR A 345 17.77 12.48 -3.65
CA THR A 345 18.77 11.59 -3.07
C THR A 345 19.91 12.36 -2.42
N GLU A 346 20.28 13.52 -2.98
CA GLU A 346 21.27 14.42 -2.40
C GLU A 346 20.82 14.92 -1.03
N PHE A 347 19.57 15.37 -0.92
CA PHE A 347 18.98 15.78 0.36
C PHE A 347 19.09 14.69 1.44
N TRP A 348 18.88 13.42 1.10
CA TRP A 348 18.93 12.33 2.08
C TRP A 348 20.35 11.96 2.51
N TYR A 349 21.32 11.98 1.59
CA TYR A 349 22.66 11.43 1.84
C TYR A 349 23.78 12.46 1.93
N GLN A 350 23.52 13.73 1.68
CA GLN A 350 24.50 14.80 1.86
C GLN A 350 24.27 15.53 3.19
N GLY A 351 25.35 15.78 3.93
CA GLY A 351 25.34 16.57 5.15
C GLY A 351 25.38 18.07 4.85
N VAL A 352 25.28 18.88 5.91
CA VAL A 352 25.22 20.34 5.82
C VAL A 352 26.53 20.93 5.29
N GLU A 353 27.66 20.25 5.51
CA GLU A 353 28.99 20.66 5.02
C GLU A 353 29.35 20.01 3.67
N GLY A 354 28.41 19.31 3.05
CA GLY A 354 28.57 18.67 1.75
C GLY A 354 29.15 17.25 1.78
N GLU A 355 29.38 16.69 2.98
CA GLU A 355 29.89 15.34 3.17
C GLU A 355 28.83 14.26 2.88
N TYR A 356 29.22 13.10 2.36
CA TYR A 356 28.28 12.02 2.02
C TYR A 356 28.16 10.97 3.12
N SER A 357 26.91 10.59 3.42
CA SER A 357 26.57 9.48 4.29
C SER A 357 27.05 8.15 3.73
N SER A 358 27.61 7.33 4.61
CA SER A 358 27.93 5.93 4.29
C SER A 358 26.69 5.09 3.98
N ALA A 359 25.50 5.52 4.41
CA ALA A 359 24.23 4.86 4.08
C ALA A 359 23.82 5.08 2.61
N GLY A 360 24.36 6.10 1.93
CA GLY A 360 24.09 6.40 0.51
C GLY A 360 24.99 5.66 -0.49
N GLN A 361 25.99 4.91 -0.04
CA GLN A 361 26.98 4.25 -0.91
C GLN A 361 26.35 3.31 -1.95
N TRP A 362 25.22 2.68 -1.63
CA TRP A 362 24.52 1.79 -2.56
C TRP A 362 23.96 2.52 -3.78
N PHE A 363 23.61 3.80 -3.62
CA PHE A 363 23.09 4.65 -4.69
C PHE A 363 24.23 5.22 -5.54
N LEU A 364 25.30 5.68 -4.89
CA LEU A 364 26.46 6.29 -5.54
C LEU A 364 27.31 5.30 -6.36
N SER A 365 27.13 3.98 -6.17
CA SER A 365 28.02 2.94 -6.73
C SER A 365 27.55 2.29 -8.04
N ASP A 366 26.56 2.86 -8.75
CA ASP A 366 25.96 2.35 -10.00
C ASP A 366 25.69 0.83 -10.01
N GLY A 367 25.36 0.29 -8.83
CA GLY A 367 25.34 -1.14 -8.62
C GLY A 367 24.00 -1.75 -9.03
N HIS A 368 23.87 -2.26 -10.25
CA HIS A 368 22.73 -3.09 -10.69
C HIS A 368 22.33 -4.14 -9.64
N LYS A 369 23.33 -4.74 -8.96
CA LYS A 369 23.14 -5.71 -7.86
C LYS A 369 22.34 -5.17 -6.66
N TYR A 370 22.48 -3.89 -6.31
CA TYR A 370 21.72 -3.27 -5.23
C TYR A 370 20.27 -3.05 -5.64
N ARG A 371 20.05 -2.54 -6.86
CA ARG A 371 18.71 -2.37 -7.43
C ARG A 371 17.97 -3.71 -7.48
N ASP A 372 18.62 -4.77 -7.98
CA ASP A 372 18.04 -6.12 -7.99
C ASP A 372 17.65 -6.61 -6.59
N ARG A 373 18.52 -6.39 -5.60
CA ARG A 373 18.27 -6.81 -4.21
C ARG A 373 17.10 -6.03 -3.60
N HIS A 374 17.04 -4.73 -3.86
CA HIS A 374 15.97 -3.86 -3.38
C HIS A 374 14.61 -4.32 -3.91
N TRP A 375 14.50 -4.56 -5.22
CA TRP A 375 13.24 -5.04 -5.82
C TRP A 375 12.90 -6.47 -5.44
N LYS A 376 13.88 -7.37 -5.31
CA LYS A 376 13.65 -8.74 -4.80
C LYS A 376 13.11 -8.75 -3.37
N ARG A 377 13.58 -7.86 -2.50
CA ARG A 377 13.03 -7.70 -1.13
C ARG A 377 11.59 -7.20 -1.17
N PHE A 378 11.28 -6.31 -2.11
CA PHE A 378 9.90 -5.86 -2.29
C PHE A 378 9.00 -7.02 -2.74
N ASP A 379 9.37 -7.74 -3.81
CA ASP A 379 8.65 -8.95 -4.25
C ASP A 379 8.43 -9.95 -3.12
N LEU A 380 9.47 -10.17 -2.31
CA LEU A 380 9.39 -11.08 -1.16
C LEU A 380 8.35 -10.61 -0.12
N ALA A 381 8.32 -9.32 0.20
CA ALA A 381 7.32 -8.77 1.12
C ALA A 381 5.90 -8.91 0.56
N LEU A 382 5.72 -8.69 -0.74
CA LEU A 382 4.42 -8.80 -1.40
C LEU A 382 3.97 -10.24 -1.68
N THR A 383 4.77 -11.25 -1.31
CA THR A 383 4.47 -12.68 -1.48
C THR A 383 4.65 -13.46 -0.19
N THR A 384 4.70 -12.78 0.96
CA THR A 384 4.79 -13.41 2.28
C THR A 384 3.55 -13.11 3.08
N LYS A 385 2.91 -14.16 3.60
CA LYS A 385 1.75 -14.08 4.50
C LYS A 385 2.01 -14.89 5.77
N LEU A 386 1.23 -14.62 6.81
CA LEU A 386 1.26 -15.43 8.03
C LEU A 386 0.74 -16.85 7.78
N ALA A 387 1.19 -17.80 8.59
CA ALA A 387 0.83 -19.23 8.47
C ALA A 387 -0.68 -19.50 8.56
N GLN A 388 -1.43 -18.66 9.27
CA GLN A 388 -2.88 -18.73 9.43
C GLN A 388 -3.63 -18.58 8.08
N TRP A 389 -3.02 -17.90 7.10
CA TRP A 389 -3.58 -17.71 5.76
C TRP A 389 -3.22 -18.82 4.77
N ARG A 390 -2.47 -19.85 5.20
CA ARG A 390 -1.97 -20.94 4.32
C ARG A 390 -3.07 -21.64 3.53
N ALA A 391 -4.29 -21.66 4.06
CA ALA A 391 -5.43 -22.30 3.43
C ALA A 391 -5.83 -21.68 2.07
N GLU A 392 -5.34 -20.47 1.75
CA GLU A 392 -5.58 -19.80 0.46
C GLU A 392 -4.79 -20.42 -0.70
N GLN A 393 -3.58 -20.93 -0.46
CA GLN A 393 -2.67 -21.42 -1.52
C GLN A 393 -2.60 -20.42 -2.70
N GLU A 394 -2.30 -19.16 -2.37
CA GLU A 394 -2.49 -18.03 -3.24
C GLU A 394 -1.35 -17.87 -4.27
N TYR A 395 -1.73 -17.51 -5.48
CA TYR A 395 -0.89 -16.92 -6.52
C TYR A 395 -1.32 -15.47 -6.78
N ARG A 396 -0.34 -14.60 -6.98
CA ARG A 396 -0.55 -13.16 -7.19
C ARG A 396 -0.05 -12.72 -8.53
N ILE A 397 -0.80 -11.84 -9.18
CA ILE A 397 -0.22 -10.92 -10.16
C ILE A 397 -0.13 -9.55 -9.49
N ILE A 398 1.05 -8.93 -9.56
CA ILE A 398 1.34 -7.66 -8.88
C ILE A 398 1.60 -6.59 -9.93
N LEU A 399 0.90 -5.46 -9.79
CA LEU A 399 1.20 -4.22 -10.50
C LEU A 399 1.99 -3.32 -9.58
N LYS A 400 3.19 -2.94 -10.02
CA LYS A 400 4.05 -1.96 -9.38
C LYS A 400 4.25 -0.84 -10.39
N SER A 401 3.88 0.38 -10.03
CA SER A 401 3.91 1.49 -10.99
C SER A 401 4.48 2.73 -10.34
N HIS A 402 5.43 3.37 -11.03
CA HIS A 402 5.87 4.72 -10.70
C HIS A 402 4.93 5.78 -11.30
N ILE A 403 3.91 5.34 -12.05
CA ILE A 403 2.78 6.15 -12.51
C ILE A 403 1.68 6.01 -11.47
N ASP A 404 1.00 7.11 -11.17
CA ASP A 404 -0.20 7.09 -10.34
C ASP A 404 -1.28 6.20 -10.99
N LEU A 405 -1.64 5.11 -10.31
CA LEU A 405 -2.74 4.21 -10.66
C LEU A 405 -3.82 4.21 -9.57
N SER A 406 -3.90 5.27 -8.75
CA SER A 406 -4.87 5.40 -7.67
C SER A 406 -6.31 5.19 -8.16
N ALA A 407 -6.63 5.76 -9.33
CA ALA A 407 -7.93 5.64 -9.97
C ALA A 407 -8.25 4.18 -10.35
N PRO A 408 -9.41 3.62 -9.91
CA PRO A 408 -9.75 2.22 -10.16
C PRO A 408 -9.75 1.80 -11.63
N LYS A 409 -10.09 2.73 -12.54
CA LYS A 409 -10.11 2.48 -14.00
C LYS A 409 -8.75 2.08 -14.56
N ASP A 410 -7.67 2.58 -13.98
CA ASP A 410 -6.30 2.35 -14.45
C ASP A 410 -5.73 1.02 -13.94
N ARG A 411 -6.52 0.32 -13.10
CA ARG A 411 -6.20 -0.97 -12.48
C ARG A 411 -7.14 -2.10 -12.92
N LEU A 412 -7.91 -1.86 -13.98
CA LEU A 412 -8.72 -2.86 -14.67
C LEU A 412 -7.97 -3.36 -15.89
N LEU A 413 -7.39 -4.57 -15.80
CA LEU A 413 -6.65 -5.16 -16.90
C LEU A 413 -7.50 -6.20 -17.62
N LYS A 414 -7.46 -6.20 -18.95
CA LYS A 414 -8.30 -7.08 -19.77
C LYS A 414 -7.60 -8.40 -20.07
N TYR A 415 -8.26 -9.53 -19.81
CA TYR A 415 -7.77 -10.85 -20.21
C TYR A 415 -8.39 -11.28 -21.54
N LYS A 416 -7.73 -12.19 -22.26
CA LYS A 416 -8.30 -12.79 -23.47
C LYS A 416 -9.33 -13.84 -23.09
N PHE A 417 -10.53 -13.81 -23.69
CA PHE A 417 -11.60 -14.76 -23.35
C PHE A 417 -11.20 -16.23 -23.48
N LYS A 418 -10.29 -16.57 -24.40
CA LYS A 418 -9.70 -17.92 -24.55
C LYS A 418 -9.03 -18.45 -23.26
N ASN A 419 -8.62 -17.56 -22.36
CA ASN A 419 -8.01 -17.92 -21.08
C ASN A 419 -9.05 -18.24 -20.00
N LEU A 420 -10.33 -17.89 -20.17
CA LEU A 420 -11.37 -18.28 -19.23
C LEU A 420 -11.92 -19.65 -19.64
N ASP A 421 -11.57 -20.69 -18.88
CA ASP A 421 -11.96 -22.06 -19.18
C ASP A 421 -13.39 -22.37 -18.75
N GLY A 422 -13.77 -21.89 -17.57
CA GLY A 422 -15.08 -22.14 -17.00
C GLY A 422 -15.48 -21.24 -15.84
N LEU A 423 -16.75 -21.33 -15.47
CA LEU A 423 -17.32 -20.71 -14.28
C LEU A 423 -17.82 -21.79 -13.33
N ILE A 424 -17.51 -21.65 -12.04
CA ILE A 424 -17.98 -22.53 -10.98
C ILE A 424 -18.94 -21.71 -10.11
N PHE A 425 -20.21 -22.08 -10.12
CA PHE A 425 -21.21 -21.47 -9.26
C PHE A 425 -21.06 -22.00 -7.84
N GLY A 426 -21.08 -21.11 -6.85
CA GLY A 426 -21.10 -21.48 -5.45
C GLY A 426 -22.36 -22.29 -5.09
N ILE A 427 -22.29 -22.99 -3.96
CA ILE A 427 -23.38 -23.85 -3.45
C ILE A 427 -24.70 -23.07 -3.36
N LYS A 428 -24.61 -21.80 -2.95
CA LYS A 428 -25.76 -20.93 -2.71
C LYS A 428 -25.96 -19.87 -3.79
N THR A 429 -25.27 -19.95 -4.93
CA THR A 429 -25.47 -18.98 -6.01
C THR A 429 -26.93 -19.02 -6.47
N PRO A 430 -27.65 -17.88 -6.46
CA PRO A 430 -29.03 -17.83 -6.91
C PRO A 430 -29.19 -18.19 -8.39
N LEU A 431 -30.30 -18.83 -8.77
CA LEU A 431 -30.56 -19.22 -10.16
C LEU A 431 -30.54 -18.02 -11.11
N LYS A 432 -31.12 -16.87 -10.70
CA LYS A 432 -31.11 -15.62 -11.48
C LYS A 432 -29.68 -15.24 -11.89
N ASP A 433 -28.74 -15.30 -10.96
CA ASP A 433 -27.35 -14.90 -11.20
C ASP A 433 -26.59 -15.92 -12.05
N LYS A 434 -26.89 -17.23 -11.88
CA LYS A 434 -26.36 -18.27 -12.78
C LYS A 434 -26.77 -18.02 -14.23
N LEU A 435 -28.06 -17.77 -14.46
CA LEU A 435 -28.60 -17.51 -15.80
C LEU A 435 -27.97 -16.25 -16.41
N ARG A 436 -27.89 -15.16 -15.64
CA ARG A 436 -27.23 -13.93 -16.07
C ARG A 436 -25.76 -14.14 -16.45
N ALA A 437 -25.02 -14.91 -15.66
CA ALA A 437 -23.63 -15.26 -15.99
C ALA A 437 -23.53 -16.11 -17.26
N ILE A 438 -24.43 -17.10 -17.43
CA ILE A 438 -24.50 -17.93 -18.64
C ILE A 438 -24.77 -17.08 -19.87
N ASP A 439 -25.69 -16.12 -19.80
CA ASP A 439 -26.03 -15.24 -20.92
C ASP A 439 -24.83 -14.40 -21.35
N ILE A 440 -24.10 -13.79 -20.40
CA ILE A 440 -22.86 -13.04 -20.69
C ILE A 440 -21.82 -13.94 -21.37
N ILE A 441 -21.64 -15.18 -20.89
CA ILE A 441 -20.70 -16.13 -21.50
C ILE A 441 -21.15 -16.53 -22.91
N LYS A 442 -22.45 -16.75 -23.14
CA LYS A 442 -22.99 -17.05 -24.47
C LYS A 442 -22.68 -15.93 -25.45
N ASP A 443 -22.79 -14.67 -25.02
CA ASP A 443 -22.45 -13.50 -25.84
C ASP A 443 -20.97 -13.50 -26.23
N HIS A 444 -20.08 -13.73 -25.27
CA HIS A 444 -18.64 -13.86 -25.55
C HIS A 444 -18.33 -15.05 -26.46
N CYS A 445 -19.00 -16.19 -26.28
CA CYS A 445 -18.83 -17.36 -27.12
C CYS A 445 -19.26 -17.10 -28.57
N ARG A 446 -20.39 -16.40 -28.78
CA ARG A 446 -20.84 -15.98 -30.12
C ARG A 446 -19.80 -15.07 -30.79
N ASN A 447 -19.32 -14.07 -30.07
CA ASN A 447 -18.33 -13.11 -30.59
C ASN A 447 -16.95 -13.72 -30.85
N ALA A 448 -16.58 -14.77 -30.12
CA ALA A 448 -15.29 -15.45 -30.26
C ALA A 448 -15.38 -16.76 -31.07
N GLU A 449 -16.53 -17.06 -31.68
CA GLU A 449 -16.80 -18.32 -32.40
C GLU A 449 -16.48 -19.59 -31.59
N ARG A 450 -16.64 -19.52 -30.26
CA ARG A 450 -16.38 -20.62 -29.32
C ARG A 450 -17.64 -21.46 -29.15
N LYS A 451 -17.58 -22.73 -29.55
CA LYS A 451 -18.75 -23.65 -29.56
C LYS A 451 -19.18 -24.15 -28.18
N SER A 452 -18.26 -24.24 -27.22
CA SER A 452 -18.55 -24.79 -25.90
C SER A 452 -17.84 -24.00 -24.79
N PHE A 453 -18.46 -23.99 -23.61
CA PHE A 453 -17.91 -23.38 -22.41
C PHE A 453 -18.29 -24.22 -21.19
N ASN A 454 -17.40 -24.33 -20.21
CA ASN A 454 -17.61 -25.20 -19.07
C ASN A 454 -18.30 -24.42 -17.93
N PHE A 455 -19.48 -24.87 -17.53
CA PHE A 455 -20.15 -24.40 -16.31
C PHE A 455 -20.12 -25.51 -15.26
N TYR A 456 -19.86 -25.15 -14.01
CA TYR A 456 -19.79 -26.11 -12.92
C TYR A 456 -20.67 -25.65 -11.75
N GLN A 457 -21.13 -26.61 -10.94
CA GLN A 457 -21.79 -26.36 -9.67
C GLN A 457 -20.93 -26.89 -8.54
N ALA A 458 -20.59 -26.03 -7.58
CA ALA A 458 -19.95 -26.44 -6.34
C ALA A 458 -20.93 -27.21 -5.45
N TYR A 459 -20.44 -28.23 -4.74
CA TYR A 459 -21.18 -29.03 -3.78
C TYR A 459 -20.29 -29.45 -2.61
N TYR A 460 -20.90 -29.75 -1.46
CA TYR A 460 -20.16 -30.33 -0.34
C TYR A 460 -19.97 -31.83 -0.57
N ASP A 461 -18.72 -32.28 -0.53
CA ASP A 461 -18.38 -33.69 -0.59
C ASP A 461 -18.19 -34.24 0.84
N PRO A 462 -19.09 -35.13 1.32
CA PRO A 462 -19.00 -35.67 2.67
C PRO A 462 -17.81 -36.63 2.87
N GLU A 463 -17.28 -37.25 1.81
CA GLU A 463 -16.17 -38.19 1.92
C GLU A 463 -14.85 -37.45 2.16
N THR A 464 -14.55 -36.47 1.31
CA THR A 464 -13.33 -35.67 1.43
C THR A 464 -13.47 -34.52 2.43
N LYS A 465 -14.71 -34.18 2.82
CA LYS A 465 -15.06 -33.01 3.65
C LYS A 465 -14.59 -31.69 3.04
N THR A 466 -14.58 -31.62 1.71
CA THR A 466 -14.19 -30.45 0.93
C THR A 466 -15.34 -29.98 0.04
N ILE A 467 -15.12 -28.89 -0.71
CA ILE A 467 -16.03 -28.43 -1.75
C ILE A 467 -15.61 -29.06 -3.07
N GLY A 468 -16.41 -29.98 -3.59
CA GLY A 468 -16.27 -30.49 -4.95
C GLY A 468 -16.94 -29.56 -5.96
N HIS A 469 -16.71 -29.78 -7.26
CA HIS A 469 -17.48 -29.13 -8.31
C HIS A 469 -17.75 -30.08 -9.50
N GLY A 470 -19.01 -30.14 -9.94
CA GLY A 470 -19.47 -31.00 -11.03
C GLY A 470 -19.78 -30.21 -12.28
N LEU A 471 -19.44 -30.74 -13.47
CA LEU A 471 -19.78 -30.12 -14.75
C LEU A 471 -21.30 -30.15 -14.93
N LEU A 472 -21.86 -29.02 -15.37
CA LEU A 472 -23.26 -28.87 -15.70
C LEU A 472 -23.46 -29.10 -17.20
N ASP A 473 -24.49 -29.87 -17.53
CA ASP A 473 -24.98 -29.99 -18.91
C ASP A 473 -25.87 -28.79 -19.24
N VAL A 474 -25.25 -27.73 -19.77
CA VAL A 474 -25.92 -26.48 -20.15
C VAL A 474 -25.88 -26.32 -21.65
N SER A 475 -27.06 -26.21 -22.28
CA SER A 475 -27.15 -25.93 -23.71
C SER A 475 -26.61 -24.54 -24.05
N MET A 476 -25.65 -24.52 -24.97
CA MET A 476 -25.11 -23.29 -25.58
C MET A 476 -25.93 -22.80 -26.79
N TYR A 477 -26.95 -23.56 -27.21
CA TYR A 477 -27.82 -23.22 -28.34
C TYR A 477 -29.06 -22.47 -27.87
N TRP A 478 -29.37 -21.35 -28.51
CA TRP A 478 -30.70 -20.75 -28.45
C TRP A 478 -31.54 -21.37 -29.56
N ALA A 479 -32.60 -22.11 -29.21
CA ALA A 479 -33.70 -22.28 -30.15
C ALA A 479 -34.35 -20.89 -30.28
N GLY A 480 -34.15 -20.24 -31.43
CA GLY A 480 -34.89 -19.03 -31.76
C GLY A 480 -36.37 -19.36 -31.77
N PHE A 481 -37.10 -18.97 -30.73
CA PHE A 481 -38.55 -18.99 -30.79
C PHE A 481 -38.99 -17.87 -31.72
N GLY A 482 -39.39 -18.25 -32.94
CA GLY A 482 -40.36 -17.51 -33.74
C GLY A 482 -39.80 -16.58 -34.82
N GLN A 483 -39.39 -17.15 -35.95
CA GLN A 483 -39.89 -16.70 -37.25
C GLN A 483 -40.24 -17.95 -38.06
N THR A 484 -41.44 -18.49 -37.80
CA THR A 484 -42.10 -19.32 -38.81
C THR A 484 -42.52 -18.41 -39.95
N ALA A 485 -42.20 -18.88 -41.16
CA ALA A 485 -42.40 -18.25 -42.46
C ALA A 485 -43.83 -17.76 -42.73
#